data_AF-A0A1B9KYP0-F1
#
_entry.id   AF-A0A1B9KYP0-F1
#
_cell.length_a   1.000
_cell.length_b   1.000
_cell.length_c   1.000
_cell.angle_alpha   90.00
_cell.angle_beta   90.00
_cell.angle_gamma   90.00
#
_symmetry.space_group_name_H-M   'P 1'
#
loop_
_entity.id
_entity.type
_entity.pdbx_description
1 polymer ?
#
loop_
_entity_poly.entity_id
_entity_poly.type
_entity_poly.pdbx_seq_one_letter_code
_entity_poly.pdbx_strand_id
1 'polypeptide(L)' 'MGNNNSQIINNIEAKLIQVRSVAKIALDNTNYKCAGYDEPFIEQADMSNLLWVIVDLVEQAFDELQEYGLMEDKNNG' A
#
# COMPACT_ATOMS: atom_id res chain seq x y z
N MET A 1 -16.32 13.44 18.47
CA MET A 1 -16.54 12.86 17.13
C MET A 1 -15.37 13.07 16.15
N GLY A 2 -14.44 14.01 16.36
CA GLY A 2 -13.31 14.23 15.42
C GLY A 2 -12.13 13.24 15.48
N ASN A 3 -12.07 12.33 16.45
CA ASN A 3 -10.87 11.50 16.67
C ASN A 3 -10.84 10.21 15.82
N ASN A 4 -12.00 9.61 15.54
CA ASN A 4 -12.09 8.34 14.80
C ASN A 4 -11.85 8.55 13.29
N ASN A 5 -12.39 9.62 12.72
CA ASN A 5 -12.21 9.97 11.31
C ASN A 5 -10.74 10.23 10.97
N SER A 6 -10.03 11.02 11.79
CA SER A 6 -8.60 11.24 11.61
C SER A 6 -7.78 9.96 11.76
N GLN A 7 -8.18 9.03 12.63
CA GLN A 7 -7.49 7.76 12.78
C GLN A 7 -7.65 6.85 11.56
N ILE A 8 -8.84 6.80 10.95
CA ILE A 8 -9.08 6.04 9.71
C ILE A 8 -8.26 6.61 8.56
N ILE A 9 -8.27 7.93 8.36
CA ILE A 9 -7.45 8.58 7.32
C ILE A 9 -5.95 8.32 7.54
N ASN A 10 -5.46 8.44 8.78
CA ASN A 10 -4.06 8.14 9.08
C ASN A 10 -3.70 6.67 8.78
N ASN A 11 -4.61 5.73 9.03
CA ASN A 11 -4.41 4.32 8.72
C ASN A 11 -4.34 4.06 7.21
N ILE A 12 -5.22 4.71 6.44
CA ILE A 12 -5.22 4.67 4.97
C ILE A 12 -3.88 5.22 4.45
N GLU A 13 -3.47 6.40 4.92
CA GLU A 13 -2.20 7.01 4.52
C GLU A 13 -1.00 6.11 4.84
N ALA A 14 -0.96 5.52 6.02
CA ALA A 14 0.11 4.61 6.42
C ALA A 14 0.18 3.37 5.52
N LYS A 15 -0.95 2.80 5.09
CA LYS A 15 -0.97 1.68 4.14
C LYS A 15 -0.49 2.11 2.76
N LEU A 16 -0.94 3.26 2.26
CA LEU A 16 -0.51 3.78 0.96
C LEU A 16 0.99 4.11 0.92
N ILE A 17 1.56 4.60 2.03
CA ILE A 17 3.01 4.79 2.18
C ILE A 17 3.76 3.46 2.09
N GLN A 18 3.24 2.41 2.73
CA GLN A 18 3.82 1.06 2.64
C GLN A 18 3.75 0.52 1.22
N VAL A 19 2.59 0.63 0.54
CA VAL A 19 2.42 0.27 -0.87
C VAL A 19 3.46 0.95 -1.75
N ARG A 20 3.60 2.28 -1.62
CA ARG A 20 4.59 3.05 -2.38
C ARG A 20 6.01 2.55 -2.15
N SER A 21 6.34 2.22 -0.90
CA SER A 21 7.67 1.76 -0.52
C SER A 21 7.98 0.38 -1.12
N VAL A 22 7.05 -0.56 -1.01
CA VAL A 22 7.21 -1.93 -1.55
C VAL A 22 7.25 -1.90 -3.09
N ALA A 23 6.38 -1.12 -3.73
CA ALA A 23 6.38 -0.96 -5.18
C ALA A 23 7.71 -0.37 -5.68
N LYS A 24 8.29 0.57 -4.94
CA LYS A 24 9.59 1.15 -5.29
C LYS A 24 10.73 0.13 -5.16
N ILE A 25 10.73 -0.70 -4.12
CA ILE A 25 11.70 -1.79 -3.97
C ILE A 25 11.61 -2.76 -5.17
N ALA A 26 10.39 -3.17 -5.53
CA ALA A 26 10.17 -4.06 -6.67
C ALA A 26 10.67 -3.45 -8.00
N LEU A 27 10.32 -2.18 -8.24
CA LEU A 27 10.73 -1.44 -9.44
C LEU A 27 12.25 -1.25 -9.50
N ASP A 28 12.87 -0.81 -8.40
CA ASP A 28 14.31 -0.56 -8.33
C ASP A 28 15.09 -1.87 -8.53
N ASN A 29 14.63 -2.99 -7.94
CA ASN A 29 15.22 -4.31 -8.15
C ASN A 29 15.23 -4.70 -9.64
N THR A 30 14.11 -4.52 -10.34
CA THR A 30 14.02 -4.78 -11.80
C THR A 30 14.94 -3.84 -12.58
N ASN A 31 14.95 -2.54 -12.25
CA ASN A 31 15.76 -1.55 -12.93
C ASN A 31 17.26 -1.83 -12.78
N TYR A 32 17.73 -2.18 -11.58
CA TYR A 32 19.13 -2.52 -11.35
C TYR A 32 19.54 -3.79 -12.10
N LYS A 33 18.67 -4.81 -12.10
CA LYS A 33 18.90 -6.01 -12.91
C LYS A 33 19.00 -5.69 -14.40
N CYS A 34 18.11 -4.85 -14.93
CA CYS A 34 18.14 -4.42 -16.34
C CYS A 34 19.36 -3.55 -16.67
N ALA A 35 19.86 -2.77 -15.72
CA ALA A 35 21.05 -1.93 -15.88
C ALA A 35 22.37 -2.72 -15.77
N GLY A 36 22.32 -4.02 -15.45
CA GLY A 36 23.50 -4.89 -15.38
C GLY A 36 24.30 -4.75 -14.09
N TYR A 37 23.67 -4.32 -12.98
CA TYR A 37 24.30 -4.40 -11.67
C TYR A 37 24.50 -5.85 -11.23
N ASP A 38 25.44 -6.05 -10.30
CA ASP A 38 25.73 -7.37 -9.74
C ASP A 38 24.64 -7.82 -8.75
N GLU A 39 24.47 -9.14 -8.63
CA GLU A 39 23.62 -9.81 -7.65
C GLU A 39 24.06 -9.52 -6.19
N PRO A 40 23.16 -9.63 -5.19
CA PRO A 40 21.87 -10.33 -5.22
C PRO A 40 20.66 -9.47 -5.59
N PHE A 41 19.77 -10.05 -6.39
CA PHE A 41 18.44 -9.51 -6.68
C PHE A 41 17.35 -10.33 -5.98
N ILE A 42 16.22 -9.68 -5.73
CA ILE A 42 15.00 -10.34 -5.27
C ILE A 42 14.55 -11.34 -6.35
N GLU A 43 14.38 -12.59 -5.93
CA GLU A 43 13.94 -13.67 -6.82
C GLU A 43 12.48 -13.52 -7.23
N GLN A 44 12.06 -14.25 -8.27
CA GLN A 44 10.69 -14.17 -8.78
C GLN A 44 9.62 -14.56 -7.75
N ALA A 45 9.90 -15.56 -6.91
CA ALA A 45 8.99 -15.98 -5.85
C ALA A 45 8.78 -14.86 -4.82
N ASP A 46 9.87 -14.23 -4.37
CA ASP A 46 9.81 -13.10 -3.44
C ASP A 46 9.18 -11.86 -4.09
N MET A 47 9.42 -11.62 -5.39
CA MET A 47 8.74 -10.55 -6.12
C MET A 47 7.22 -10.77 -6.16
N SER A 48 6.77 -12.02 -6.26
CA SER A 48 5.34 -12.37 -6.20
C SER A 48 4.77 -12.12 -4.81
N ASN A 49 5.55 -12.38 -3.75
CA ASN A 49 5.17 -12.03 -2.37
C ASN A 49 5.04 -10.50 -2.19
N LEU A 50 5.96 -9.71 -2.75
CA LEU A 50 5.87 -8.25 -2.71
C LEU A 50 4.62 -7.74 -3.44
N LEU A 51 4.29 -8.31 -4.60
CA LEU A 51 3.07 -7.97 -5.32
C LEU A 51 1.83 -8.31 -4.50
N TRP A 52 1.80 -9.48 -3.87
CA TRP A 52 0.69 -9.86 -2.99
C TRP A 52 0.52 -8.89 -1.83
N VAL A 53 1.60 -8.50 -1.15
CA VAL A 53 1.56 -7.49 -0.07
C VAL A 53 1.06 -6.14 -0.58
N ILE A 54 1.48 -5.71 -1.78
CA ILE A 54 0.98 -4.47 -2.39
C ILE A 54 -0.53 -4.54 -2.58
N VAL A 55 -1.04 -5.62 -3.16
CA VAL A 55 -2.48 -5.80 -3.43
C VAL A 55 -3.26 -5.79 -2.12
N ASP A 56 -2.84 -6.59 -1.14
CA ASP A 56 -3.50 -6.70 0.17
C ASP A 56 -3.57 -5.34 0.89
N LEU A 57 -2.49 -4.57 0.92
CA LEU A 57 -2.47 -3.25 1.55
C LEU A 57 -3.36 -2.24 0.81
N VAL A 58 -3.43 -2.32 -0.52
CA VAL A 58 -4.31 -1.46 -1.33
C VAL A 58 -5.77 -1.80 -1.08
N GLU A 59 -6.13 -3.08 -1.08
CA GLU A 59 -7.50 -3.55 -0.79
C GLU A 59 -7.95 -3.09 0.60
N GLN A 60 -7.12 -3.29 1.63
CA GLN A 60 -7.42 -2.82 2.98
C GLN A 60 -7.59 -1.29 3.05
N ALA A 61 -6.75 -0.53 2.33
CA ALA A 61 -6.88 0.93 2.29
C ALA A 61 -8.18 1.38 1.59
N PHE A 62 -8.61 0.67 0.55
CA PHE A 62 -9.88 0.93 -0.12
C PHE A 62 -11.08 0.62 0.76
N ASP A 63 -11.07 -0.52 1.46
CA ASP A 63 -12.14 -0.91 2.38
C ASP A 63 -12.30 0.14 3.50
N GLU A 64 -11.20 0.59 4.10
CA GLU A 64 -11.21 1.65 5.12
C GLU A 64 -11.71 2.99 4.56
N LEU A 65 -11.36 3.33 3.32
CA LEU A 65 -11.85 4.54 2.66
C LEU A 65 -13.37 4.48 2.40
N GLN A 66 -13.88 3.31 2.01
CA GLN A 66 -15.31 3.10 1.82
C GLN A 66 -16.07 3.20 3.15
N GLU A 67 -15.52 2.61 4.22
CA GLU A 67 -16.09 2.74 5.57
C GLU A 67 -16.12 4.20 6.03
N TYR A 68 -15.05 4.95 5.77
CA TYR A 68 -14.96 6.38 6.06
C TYR A 68 -16.09 7.18 5.39
N GLY A 69 -16.31 6.97 4.08
CA GLY A 69 -17.38 7.66 3.35
C GLY A 69 -18.78 7.35 3.89
N LEU A 70 -19.05 6.08 4.24
CA LEU A 70 -20.32 5.67 4.85
C LEU A 70 -20.53 6.30 6.24
N MET A 71 -19.47 6.53 7.01
CA MET A 71 -19.56 7.22 8.31
C MET A 71 -19.82 8.72 8.16
N GLU A 72 -19.26 9.37 7.13
CA GLU A 72 -19.55 10.78 6.83
C GLU A 72 -21.01 10.98 6.40
N ASP A 73 -21.53 10.12 5.53
CA ASP A 73 -22.92 10.18 5.07
C ASP A 73 -23.92 10.04 6.23
N LYS A 74 -23.63 9.14 7.20
CA LYS A 74 -24.49 8.93 8.38
C LYS A 74 -24.44 10.08 9.39
N ASN A 75 -23.35 10.84 9.46
CA ASN A 75 -23.21 11.95 10.41
C ASN A 75 -23.79 13.26 9.89
N ASN A 76 -24.04 13.38 8.58
CA ASN A 76 -24.57 14.58 7.92
C ASN A 76 -26.08 14.49 7.57
N GLY A 77 -26.78 13.42 7.97
CA GLY A 77 -28.23 13.25 7.81
C GLY A 77 -28.98 13.40 9.12
#